data_AF-A0A7U2QSF8-F1
#
_entry.id   AF-A0A7U2QSF8-F1
#
_cell.length_a   1.000
_cell.length_b   1.000
_cell.length_c   1.000
_cell.angle_alpha   90.00
_cell.angle_beta   90.00
_cell.angle_gamma   90.00
#
_symmetry.space_group_name_H-M   'P 1'
#
loop_
_entity.id
_entity.type
_entity.pdbx_description
1 polymer ?
#
loop_
_entity_poly.entity_id
_entity_poly.type
_entity_poly.pdbx_seq_one_letter_code
_entity_poly.pdbx_strand_id
1 'polypeptide(L)'
;MKDSKGWDGKLRVGPQATITNPEAIEDPDYSDEDAPPVEEIEADEDLLEDEDKDTEEIDLVHCRIGSIPALHLERFPKVQRICLRQNQITRIAFPPEIAGSLVELDLYDNLISHVKGLDEFKDLTSLDLSFNKIKHIKNISHLVKLTDLYFVQNKISKIEGLEGLKVLRNLELGANRIREIENLESLTSLEELWLGKNKITEFKNLDALQNLKILSIQSNRLTSLNGLSSLKNLEELYVSHNAITELSGLESNTKLRVLDFSNNQVSKLEHLSHLENLEELWGSNNQLSSFDEVEKELKDKEKLQTVYFEGNPLQTKGPAVYRNKVRLAIPHIMQIDASKCSLPGSGVVVYTDSCSVCENSLITMQGKAWLMIQWQSWLMESGFHSCRSPILHVD
;
A
#
# COMPACT_ATOMS: atom_id res chain seq x y z
N MET A 1 2.09 -10.35 -46.00
CA MET A 1 1.39 -9.93 -47.24
C MET A 1 1.76 -8.48 -47.48
N LYS A 2 2.41 -8.17 -48.61
CA LYS A 2 2.67 -6.79 -49.07
C LYS A 2 1.76 -6.53 -50.27
N ASP A 3 1.28 -5.32 -50.44
CA ASP A 3 0.44 -4.98 -51.59
C ASP A 3 1.26 -4.92 -52.90
N SER A 4 0.57 -4.74 -54.04
CA SER A 4 1.19 -4.66 -55.37
C SER A 4 2.07 -3.42 -55.58
N LYS A 5 2.21 -2.56 -54.56
CA LYS A 5 3.13 -1.42 -54.52
C LYS A 5 4.26 -1.61 -53.49
N GLY A 6 4.36 -2.79 -52.88
CA GLY A 6 5.45 -3.16 -51.97
C GLY A 6 5.34 -2.59 -50.56
N TRP A 7 4.19 -2.01 -50.18
CA TRP A 7 3.99 -1.41 -48.87
C TRP A 7 3.63 -2.49 -47.82
N ASP A 8 4.25 -2.41 -46.64
CA ASP A 8 4.14 -3.43 -45.57
C ASP A 8 3.37 -2.96 -44.33
N GLY A 9 2.66 -1.83 -44.43
CA GLY A 9 1.79 -1.31 -43.37
C GLY A 9 2.52 -0.70 -42.18
N LYS A 10 3.84 -0.48 -42.23
CA LYS A 10 4.61 0.17 -41.16
C LYS A 10 5.04 1.58 -41.56
N LEU A 11 4.40 2.59 -40.96
CA LEU A 11 4.84 3.98 -41.04
C LEU A 11 6.09 4.14 -40.16
N ARG A 12 7.23 4.52 -40.77
CA ARG A 12 8.46 4.87 -40.05
C ARG A 12 8.68 6.37 -40.24
N VAL A 13 8.41 7.14 -39.20
CA VAL A 13 8.68 8.58 -39.17
C VAL A 13 10.07 8.74 -38.54
N GLY A 14 11.00 9.37 -39.26
CA GLY A 14 12.30 9.74 -38.72
C GLY A 14 12.17 10.95 -37.76
N PRO A 15 13.03 11.08 -36.74
CA PRO A 15 13.00 12.25 -35.88
C PRO A 15 13.60 13.44 -36.64
N GLN A 16 12.74 14.27 -37.21
CA GLN A 16 13.10 15.64 -37.60
C GLN A 16 12.14 16.58 -36.90
N ALA A 17 12.55 17.06 -35.73
CA ALA A 17 11.98 18.26 -35.16
C ALA A 17 12.34 19.41 -36.12
N THR A 18 11.33 19.95 -36.79
CA THR A 18 11.49 21.13 -37.64
C THR A 18 11.48 22.34 -36.72
N ILE A 19 12.65 22.93 -36.53
CA ILE A 19 12.81 24.22 -35.85
C ILE A 19 12.06 25.25 -36.69
N THR A 20 11.00 25.83 -36.14
CA THR A 20 10.07 26.74 -36.84
C THR A 20 10.59 28.18 -36.93
N ASN A 21 11.81 28.47 -36.49
CA ASN A 21 12.40 29.79 -36.63
C ASN A 21 13.95 29.77 -36.64
N PRO A 22 14.60 29.54 -37.80
CA PRO A 22 16.06 29.54 -37.91
C PRO A 22 16.69 30.94 -37.78
N GLU A 23 15.90 32.00 -37.97
CA GLU A 23 16.38 33.39 -38.01
C GLU A 23 16.57 34.02 -36.62
N ALA A 24 16.23 33.31 -35.53
CA ALA A 24 16.42 33.78 -34.16
C ALA A 24 17.78 33.40 -33.54
N ILE A 25 18.64 32.70 -34.29
CA ILE A 25 19.93 32.18 -33.78
C ILE A 25 21.14 32.95 -34.37
N GLU A 26 20.93 33.81 -35.36
CA GLU A 26 22.02 34.54 -36.02
C GLU A 26 21.73 36.04 -35.98
N ASP A 27 21.81 36.64 -34.79
CA ASP A 27 22.07 38.09 -34.66
C ASP A 27 23.60 38.28 -34.58
N PRO A 28 24.27 38.72 -35.67
CA PRO A 28 25.73 38.80 -35.73
C PRO A 28 26.32 39.93 -34.89
N ASP A 29 25.50 40.75 -34.22
CA ASP A 29 25.97 41.82 -33.33
C ASP A 29 26.22 41.37 -31.87
N TYR A 30 26.02 40.07 -31.55
CA TYR A 30 26.13 39.54 -30.17
C TYR A 30 26.96 38.26 -30.00
N SER A 31 27.75 37.83 -30.99
CA SER A 31 28.71 36.73 -30.79
C SER A 31 30.05 37.27 -30.29
N ASP A 32 30.22 37.33 -28.97
CA ASP A 32 31.52 37.57 -28.35
C ASP A 32 32.42 36.35 -28.62
N GLU A 33 33.41 36.48 -29.52
CA GLU A 33 34.30 35.39 -29.96
C GLU A 33 35.19 34.86 -28.82
N ASP A 34 35.26 35.56 -27.69
CA ASP A 34 35.98 35.17 -26.47
C ASP A 34 35.07 34.58 -25.37
N ALA A 35 33.77 34.37 -25.64
CA ALA A 35 32.87 33.72 -24.68
C ALA A 35 33.27 32.24 -24.50
N PRO A 36 33.45 31.74 -23.25
CA PRO A 36 33.65 30.31 -23.03
C PRO A 36 32.45 29.54 -23.58
N PRO A 37 32.66 28.31 -24.10
CA PRO A 37 31.56 27.50 -24.62
C PRO A 37 30.47 27.36 -23.56
N VAL A 38 29.21 27.51 -23.97
CA VAL A 38 28.05 27.34 -23.08
C VAL A 38 28.10 25.92 -22.51
N GLU A 39 28.39 25.79 -21.22
CA GLU A 39 28.33 24.52 -20.51
C GLU A 39 26.86 24.13 -20.39
N GLU A 40 26.43 23.08 -21.11
CA GLU A 40 25.11 22.47 -20.91
C GLU A 40 25.15 21.70 -19.58
N ILE A 41 24.51 22.26 -18.56
CA ILE A 41 24.35 21.63 -17.24
C ILE A 41 23.27 20.55 -17.33
N GLU A 42 23.52 19.39 -16.72
CA GLU A 42 22.52 18.32 -16.63
C GLU A 42 21.31 18.81 -15.83
N ALA A 43 20.10 18.50 -16.29
CA ALA A 43 18.85 19.01 -15.68
C ALA A 43 18.67 18.64 -14.20
N ASP A 44 19.44 17.68 -13.69
CA ASP A 44 19.45 17.25 -12.29
C ASP A 44 20.30 18.19 -11.38
N GLU A 45 21.31 18.89 -11.92
CA GLU A 45 22.31 19.65 -11.12
C GLU A 45 21.73 20.96 -10.55
N ASP A 46 20.78 21.58 -11.26
CA ASP A 46 20.21 22.88 -10.86
C ASP A 46 19.06 22.77 -9.83
N LEU A 47 18.60 21.55 -9.52
CA LEU A 47 17.37 21.35 -8.75
C LEU A 47 17.42 21.84 -7.30
N LEU A 48 18.62 22.00 -6.74
CA LEU A 48 18.82 22.36 -5.33
C LEU A 48 19.71 23.60 -5.17
N GLU A 49 19.92 24.41 -6.21
CA GLU A 49 20.81 25.59 -6.14
C GLU A 49 20.41 26.58 -5.04
N ASP A 50 19.11 26.86 -4.92
CA ASP A 50 18.56 27.85 -3.99
C ASP A 50 18.27 27.28 -2.59
N GLU A 51 18.51 25.98 -2.37
CA GLU A 51 18.20 25.33 -1.09
C GLU A 51 19.19 25.71 0.01
N ASP A 52 18.66 25.90 1.22
CA ASP A 52 19.46 26.23 2.40
C ASP A 52 20.35 25.04 2.79
N LYS A 53 21.63 25.29 3.01
CA LYS A 53 22.60 24.29 3.49
C LYS A 53 22.21 23.68 4.82
N ASP A 54 21.44 24.40 5.63
CA ASP A 54 20.94 23.97 6.92
C ASP A 54 19.57 23.26 6.84
N THR A 55 19.04 22.99 5.64
CA THR A 55 17.76 22.29 5.50
C THR A 55 17.79 20.90 6.13
N GLU A 56 16.68 20.54 6.78
CA GLU A 56 16.47 19.23 7.39
C GLU A 56 15.71 18.28 6.47
N GLU A 57 15.10 18.80 5.39
CA GLU A 57 14.25 18.05 4.49
C GLU A 57 14.50 18.45 3.04
N ILE A 58 14.65 17.46 2.17
CA ILE A 58 14.73 17.64 0.72
C ILE A 58 13.62 16.81 0.08
N ASP A 59 12.73 17.47 -0.63
CA ASP A 59 11.59 16.83 -1.31
C ASP A 59 11.60 17.13 -2.82
N LEU A 60 11.96 16.11 -3.61
CA LEU A 60 12.05 16.18 -5.07
C LEU A 60 11.19 15.08 -5.70
N VAL A 61 9.88 15.32 -5.75
CA VAL A 61 8.92 14.42 -6.39
C VAL A 61 8.78 14.73 -7.88
N HIS A 62 8.88 13.69 -8.71
CA HIS A 62 8.60 13.78 -10.14
C HIS A 62 9.49 14.75 -10.92
N CYS A 63 10.74 14.94 -10.48
CA CYS A 63 11.74 15.80 -11.11
C CYS A 63 12.50 15.13 -12.27
N ARG A 64 12.20 13.85 -12.57
CA ARG A 64 12.86 13.01 -13.57
C ARG A 64 14.34 12.71 -13.27
N ILE A 65 14.74 12.83 -12.01
CA ILE A 65 16.12 12.63 -11.56
C ILE A 65 16.60 11.24 -11.95
N GLY A 66 17.71 11.18 -12.69
CA GLY A 66 18.36 9.93 -13.06
C GLY A 66 19.50 9.55 -12.12
N SER A 67 20.17 10.56 -11.55
CA SER A 67 21.43 10.41 -10.81
C SER A 67 21.41 11.14 -9.47
N ILE A 68 21.40 10.40 -8.36
CA ILE A 68 21.52 10.99 -7.01
C ILE A 68 22.79 11.85 -6.86
N PRO A 69 23.98 11.45 -7.37
CA PRO A 69 25.18 12.29 -7.27
C PRO A 69 25.07 13.67 -7.94
N ALA A 70 24.20 13.84 -8.96
CA ALA A 70 24.01 15.14 -9.61
C ALA A 70 23.32 16.16 -8.69
N LEU A 71 22.64 15.70 -7.63
CA LEU A 71 21.98 16.58 -6.67
C LEU A 71 22.96 17.25 -5.68
N HIS A 72 24.25 16.91 -5.71
CA HIS A 72 25.29 17.51 -4.86
C HIS A 72 24.93 17.55 -3.36
N LEU A 73 24.38 16.44 -2.86
CA LEU A 73 23.82 16.35 -1.51
C LEU A 73 24.84 16.52 -0.38
N GLU A 74 26.14 16.45 -0.67
CA GLU A 74 27.23 16.77 0.26
C GLU A 74 27.14 18.19 0.83
N ARG A 75 26.38 19.08 0.18
CA ARG A 75 26.12 20.46 0.62
C ARG A 75 25.16 20.57 1.82
N PHE A 76 24.40 19.52 2.15
CA PHE A 76 23.31 19.54 3.13
C PHE A 76 23.60 18.62 4.33
N PRO A 77 24.58 18.96 5.21
CA PRO A 77 25.01 18.07 6.28
C PRO A 77 23.93 17.81 7.36
N LYS A 78 22.89 18.64 7.44
CA LYS A 78 21.81 18.55 8.43
C LYS A 78 20.56 17.82 7.92
N VAL A 79 20.55 17.37 6.67
CA VAL A 79 19.37 16.72 6.09
C VAL A 79 19.02 15.45 6.85
N GLN A 80 17.77 15.36 7.31
CA GLN A 80 17.23 14.22 8.05
C GLN A 80 16.26 13.41 7.19
N ARG A 81 15.54 14.06 6.28
CA ARG A 81 14.59 13.41 5.37
C ARG A 81 14.95 13.72 3.92
N ILE A 82 15.06 12.68 3.10
CA ILE A 82 15.18 12.81 1.65
C ILE A 82 14.03 12.05 0.99
N CYS A 83 13.25 12.76 0.18
CA CYS A 83 12.13 12.25 -0.58
C CYS A 83 12.42 12.42 -2.09
N LEU A 84 12.63 11.31 -2.80
CA LEU A 84 12.96 11.31 -4.24
C LEU A 84 11.95 10.47 -5.03
N ARG A 85 10.66 10.67 -4.74
CA ARG A 85 9.58 9.85 -5.28
C ARG A 85 9.36 10.08 -6.78
N GLN A 86 8.93 9.06 -7.50
CA GLN A 86 8.49 9.18 -8.91
C GLN A 86 9.60 9.72 -9.85
N ASN A 87 10.84 9.30 -9.62
CA ASN A 87 12.00 9.66 -10.43
C ASN A 87 12.49 8.49 -11.28
N GLN A 88 13.65 8.64 -11.93
CA GLN A 88 14.24 7.63 -12.82
C GLN A 88 15.48 6.98 -12.21
N ILE A 89 15.63 7.03 -10.88
CA ILE A 89 16.81 6.58 -10.17
C ILE A 89 16.96 5.06 -10.35
N THR A 90 18.13 4.64 -10.81
CA THR A 90 18.45 3.21 -11.03
C THR A 90 19.39 2.64 -9.97
N ARG A 91 20.15 3.50 -9.28
CA ARG A 91 21.17 3.14 -8.30
C ARG A 91 21.13 4.11 -7.13
N ILE A 92 21.16 3.55 -5.92
CA ILE A 92 21.33 4.31 -4.68
C ILE A 92 22.82 4.65 -4.55
N ALA A 93 23.14 5.94 -4.54
CA ALA A 93 24.51 6.45 -4.50
C ALA A 93 24.54 7.81 -3.79
N PHE A 94 24.23 7.81 -2.49
CA PHE A 94 24.30 8.99 -1.65
C PHE A 94 25.73 9.28 -1.18
N PRO A 95 26.09 10.55 -0.98
CA PRO A 95 27.39 10.92 -0.41
C PRO A 95 27.49 10.49 1.06
N PRO A 96 28.67 10.05 1.54
CA PRO A 96 28.85 9.63 2.93
C PRO A 96 28.67 10.76 3.96
N GLU A 97 28.81 12.02 3.54
CA GLU A 97 28.71 13.21 4.39
C GLU A 97 27.35 13.35 5.08
N ILE A 98 26.27 12.90 4.42
CA ILE A 98 24.90 12.96 4.96
C ILE A 98 24.51 11.69 5.76
N ALA A 99 25.38 10.67 5.80
CA ALA A 99 25.01 9.37 6.37
C ALA A 99 24.73 9.41 7.88
N GLY A 100 25.34 10.37 8.60
CA GLY A 100 25.16 10.53 10.04
C GLY A 100 23.97 11.38 10.46
N SER A 101 23.31 12.07 9.51
CA SER A 101 22.13 12.91 9.77
C SER A 101 20.86 12.32 9.17
N LEU A 102 20.95 11.53 8.10
CA LEU A 102 19.79 10.97 7.41
C LEU A 102 19.06 9.91 8.26
N VAL A 103 17.79 10.18 8.54
CA VAL A 103 16.89 9.35 9.35
C VAL A 103 15.82 8.69 8.49
N GLU A 104 15.31 9.40 7.48
CA GLU A 104 14.23 8.93 6.61
C GLU A 104 14.61 9.06 5.14
N LEU A 105 14.45 7.96 4.40
CA LEU A 105 14.74 7.89 2.98
C LEU A 105 13.55 7.30 2.21
N ASP A 106 12.95 8.13 1.35
CA ASP A 106 11.86 7.72 0.46
C ASP A 106 12.32 7.71 -1.01
N LEU A 107 12.39 6.51 -1.57
CA LEU A 107 12.74 6.23 -2.96
C LEU A 107 11.57 5.54 -3.71
N TYR A 108 10.33 5.80 -3.27
CA TYR A 108 9.11 5.28 -3.86
C TYR A 108 9.03 5.57 -5.38
N ASP A 109 8.62 4.58 -6.16
CA ASP A 109 8.40 4.69 -7.62
C ASP A 109 9.65 5.19 -8.37
N ASN A 110 10.65 4.32 -8.40
CA ASN A 110 11.91 4.51 -9.11
C ASN A 110 12.27 3.23 -9.89
N LEU A 111 13.47 3.17 -10.45
CA LEU A 111 13.93 2.06 -11.29
C LEU A 111 15.00 1.20 -10.60
N ILE A 112 15.11 1.26 -9.27
CA ILE A 112 16.13 0.58 -8.47
C ILE A 112 15.95 -0.93 -8.55
N SER A 113 17.01 -1.64 -8.89
CA SER A 113 16.98 -3.12 -9.00
C SER A 113 17.78 -3.83 -7.90
N HIS A 114 18.69 -3.12 -7.24
CA HIS A 114 19.58 -3.63 -6.23
C HIS A 114 19.71 -2.65 -5.06
N VAL A 115 19.50 -3.14 -3.85
CA VAL A 115 19.73 -2.37 -2.62
C VAL A 115 21.23 -2.44 -2.31
N LYS A 116 21.95 -1.36 -2.60
CA LYS A 116 23.41 -1.18 -2.40
C LYS A 116 23.68 0.30 -2.13
N GLY A 117 24.76 0.64 -1.43
CA GLY A 117 25.10 2.05 -1.16
C GLY A 117 24.37 2.63 0.04
N LEU A 118 23.88 1.77 0.94
CA LEU A 118 23.30 2.13 2.24
C LEU A 118 24.19 1.67 3.41
N ASP A 119 25.44 1.30 3.14
CA ASP A 119 26.35 0.69 4.13
C ASP A 119 26.67 1.61 5.32
N GLU A 120 26.78 2.92 5.06
CA GLU A 120 27.13 3.93 6.08
C GLU A 120 25.91 4.54 6.80
N PHE A 121 24.70 4.35 6.28
CA PHE A 121 23.46 5.02 6.73
C PHE A 121 22.81 4.36 7.95
N LYS A 122 23.60 4.13 9.01
CA LYS A 122 23.22 3.34 10.20
C LYS A 122 22.13 3.98 11.06
N ASP A 123 21.88 5.27 10.86
CA ASP A 123 20.90 6.05 11.62
C ASP A 123 19.50 6.09 11.00
N LEU A 124 19.31 5.46 9.84
CA LEU A 124 18.00 5.31 9.21
C LEU A 124 17.01 4.59 10.13
N THR A 125 15.83 5.19 10.29
CA THR A 125 14.67 4.62 10.99
C THR A 125 13.56 4.26 10.00
N SER A 126 13.44 4.99 8.88
CA SER A 126 12.43 4.74 7.85
C SER A 126 13.08 4.62 6.47
N LEU A 127 12.76 3.54 5.75
CA LEU A 127 13.23 3.29 4.40
C LEU A 127 12.09 2.82 3.49
N ASP A 128 11.72 3.64 2.51
CA ASP A 128 10.76 3.28 1.47
C ASP A 128 11.46 3.00 0.13
N LEU A 129 11.36 1.75 -0.32
CA LEU A 129 11.86 1.25 -1.61
C LEU A 129 10.72 0.65 -2.44
N SER A 130 9.50 1.09 -2.21
CA SER A 130 8.30 0.63 -2.90
C SER A 130 8.28 1.04 -4.37
N PHE A 131 7.52 0.32 -5.20
CA PHE A 131 7.35 0.56 -6.63
C PHE A 131 8.70 0.60 -7.39
N ASN A 132 9.61 -0.31 -7.05
CA ASN A 132 10.90 -0.45 -7.69
C ASN A 132 11.01 -1.80 -8.45
N LYS A 133 12.23 -2.19 -8.85
CA LYS A 133 12.51 -3.44 -9.59
C LYS A 133 13.30 -4.45 -8.75
N ILE A 134 13.25 -4.34 -7.43
CA ILE A 134 14.06 -5.12 -6.49
C ILE A 134 13.60 -6.58 -6.49
N LYS A 135 14.57 -7.51 -6.53
CA LYS A 135 14.32 -8.97 -6.52
C LYS A 135 14.75 -9.64 -5.22
N HIS A 136 15.70 -9.05 -4.51
CA HIS A 136 16.35 -9.61 -3.33
C HIS A 136 16.52 -8.50 -2.29
N ILE A 137 16.15 -8.81 -1.06
CA ILE A 137 16.37 -7.95 0.10
C ILE A 137 17.78 -8.27 0.61
N LYS A 138 18.75 -7.38 0.35
CA LYS A 138 20.16 -7.57 0.72
C LYS A 138 20.78 -6.24 1.11
N ASN A 139 21.89 -6.30 1.85
CA ASN A 139 22.67 -5.13 2.28
C ASN A 139 21.84 -4.11 3.10
N ILE A 140 20.94 -4.61 3.94
CA ILE A 140 20.20 -3.77 4.90
C ILE A 140 20.23 -4.32 6.33
N SER A 141 20.76 -5.51 6.57
CA SER A 141 20.76 -6.14 7.89
C SER A 141 21.56 -5.38 8.95
N HIS A 142 22.46 -4.49 8.53
CA HIS A 142 23.23 -3.60 9.42
C HIS A 142 22.46 -2.33 9.82
N LEU A 143 21.30 -2.04 9.22
CA LEU A 143 20.46 -0.87 9.52
C LEU A 143 19.62 -1.11 10.77
N VAL A 144 20.28 -1.39 11.89
CA VAL A 144 19.67 -1.92 13.13
C VAL A 144 18.71 -0.96 13.84
N LYS A 145 18.58 0.29 13.37
CA LYS A 145 17.66 1.30 13.89
C LYS A 145 16.35 1.40 13.09
N LEU A 146 16.22 0.70 11.97
CA LEU A 146 15.00 0.70 11.17
C LEU A 146 13.80 0.26 11.99
N THR A 147 12.79 1.12 12.04
CA THR A 147 11.45 0.85 12.58
C THR A 147 10.45 0.58 11.48
N ASP A 148 10.63 1.19 10.30
CA ASP A 148 9.69 1.16 9.19
C ASP A 148 10.40 0.81 7.88
N LEU A 149 9.93 -0.24 7.20
CA LEU A 149 10.57 -0.74 5.98
C LEU A 149 9.53 -1.14 4.94
N TYR A 150 9.59 -0.50 3.78
CA TYR A 150 8.60 -0.66 2.71
C TYR A 150 9.24 -1.17 1.41
N PHE A 151 8.66 -2.24 0.88
CA PHE A 151 9.04 -2.87 -0.39
C PHE A 151 7.81 -3.18 -1.26
N VAL A 152 6.73 -2.38 -1.16
CA VAL A 152 5.49 -2.60 -1.92
C VAL A 152 5.80 -2.68 -3.41
N GLN A 153 5.12 -3.56 -4.14
CA GLN A 153 5.17 -3.61 -5.61
C GLN A 153 6.60 -3.73 -6.16
N ASN A 154 7.34 -4.71 -5.65
CA ASN A 154 8.65 -5.12 -6.17
C ASN A 154 8.55 -6.50 -6.85
N LYS A 155 9.69 -7.18 -7.03
CA LYS A 155 9.79 -8.52 -7.63
C LYS A 155 10.40 -9.52 -6.65
N ILE A 156 10.28 -9.25 -5.34
CA ILE A 156 10.86 -10.06 -4.28
C ILE A 156 10.14 -11.41 -4.23
N SER A 157 10.91 -12.49 -4.23
CA SER A 157 10.36 -13.87 -4.21
C SER A 157 10.61 -14.60 -2.89
N LYS A 158 11.52 -14.08 -2.07
CA LYS A 158 11.96 -14.65 -0.81
C LYS A 158 12.20 -13.53 0.19
N ILE A 159 11.78 -13.74 1.43
CA ILE A 159 12.13 -12.89 2.57
C ILE A 159 13.53 -13.31 3.03
N GLU A 160 14.49 -12.40 3.00
CA GLU A 160 15.90 -12.64 3.36
C GLU A 160 16.54 -11.31 3.82
N GLY A 161 17.68 -11.36 4.52
CA GLY A 161 18.48 -10.15 4.78
C GLY A 161 17.92 -9.21 5.84
N LEU A 162 17.01 -9.68 6.69
CA LEU A 162 16.35 -8.92 7.76
C LEU A 162 16.88 -9.26 9.16
N GLU A 163 17.87 -10.15 9.30
CA GLU A 163 18.24 -10.83 10.55
C GLU A 163 18.75 -9.88 11.66
N GLY A 164 19.18 -8.68 11.29
CA GLY A 164 19.66 -7.64 12.22
C GLY A 164 18.62 -6.61 12.64
N LEU A 165 17.43 -6.59 12.03
CA LEU A 165 16.43 -5.52 12.18
C LEU A 165 15.51 -5.75 13.40
N LYS A 166 16.10 -5.94 14.58
CA LYS A 166 15.37 -6.38 15.79
C LYS A 166 14.36 -5.37 16.33
N VAL A 167 14.51 -4.09 15.98
CA VAL A 167 13.61 -3.00 16.41
C VAL A 167 12.56 -2.65 15.37
N LEU A 168 12.53 -3.37 14.23
CA LEU A 168 11.55 -3.16 13.17
C LEU A 168 10.14 -3.37 13.72
N ARG A 169 9.26 -2.39 13.49
CA ARG A 169 7.87 -2.39 13.93
C ARG A 169 6.91 -2.59 12.77
N ASN A 170 7.22 -2.02 11.61
CA ASN A 170 6.39 -2.14 10.42
C ASN A 170 7.21 -2.70 9.25
N LEU A 171 6.71 -3.80 8.67
CA LEU A 171 7.29 -4.43 7.48
C LEU A 171 6.23 -4.60 6.40
N GLU A 172 6.44 -3.90 5.29
CA GLU A 172 5.52 -3.91 4.15
C GLU A 172 6.15 -4.58 2.92
N LEU A 173 5.57 -5.72 2.53
CA LEU A 173 6.02 -6.59 1.45
C LEU A 173 4.89 -6.90 0.44
N GLY A 174 3.85 -6.07 0.41
CA GLY A 174 2.71 -6.19 -0.48
C GLY A 174 3.07 -6.17 -1.97
N ALA A 175 2.25 -6.82 -2.79
CA ALA A 175 2.39 -6.87 -4.24
C ALA A 175 3.76 -7.41 -4.74
N ASN A 176 4.29 -8.44 -4.08
CA ASN A 176 5.53 -9.11 -4.44
C ASN A 176 5.26 -10.51 -5.04
N ARG A 177 6.24 -11.42 -4.97
CA ARG A 177 6.18 -12.78 -5.52
C ARG A 177 6.51 -13.83 -4.45
N ILE A 178 6.35 -13.47 -3.18
CA ILE A 178 6.67 -14.29 -2.01
C ILE A 178 5.72 -15.49 -1.98
N ARG A 179 6.25 -16.67 -1.67
CA ARG A 179 5.48 -17.93 -1.59
C ARG A 179 5.38 -18.48 -0.18
N GLU A 180 6.33 -18.15 0.67
CA GLU A 180 6.46 -18.70 2.01
C GLU A 180 6.86 -17.57 2.96
N ILE A 181 6.34 -17.63 4.18
CA ILE A 181 6.76 -16.77 5.28
C ILE A 181 7.98 -17.45 5.91
N GLU A 182 9.14 -16.80 5.84
CA GLU A 182 10.41 -17.35 6.33
C GLU A 182 11.34 -16.22 6.77
N ASN A 183 12.33 -16.54 7.61
CA ASN A 183 13.40 -15.62 8.01
C ASN A 183 12.91 -14.37 8.75
N LEU A 184 11.80 -14.48 9.49
CA LEU A 184 11.23 -13.42 10.34
C LEU A 184 11.50 -13.63 11.83
N GLU A 185 12.22 -14.68 12.22
CA GLU A 185 12.36 -15.13 13.62
C GLU A 185 13.10 -14.11 14.50
N SER A 186 13.87 -13.22 13.88
CA SER A 186 14.62 -12.15 14.55
C SER A 186 13.80 -10.88 14.81
N LEU A 187 12.64 -10.70 14.14
CA LEU A 187 11.85 -9.48 14.16
C LEU A 187 10.87 -9.45 15.34
N THR A 188 11.40 -9.65 16.55
CA THR A 188 10.58 -9.81 17.76
C THR A 188 9.79 -8.56 18.16
N SER A 189 10.16 -7.39 17.65
CA SER A 189 9.48 -6.11 17.91
C SER A 189 8.41 -5.75 16.87
N LEU A 190 8.18 -6.62 15.88
CA LEU A 190 7.26 -6.35 14.79
C LEU A 190 5.83 -6.24 15.29
N GLU A 191 5.16 -5.14 14.93
CA GLU A 191 3.78 -4.82 15.29
C GLU A 191 2.86 -4.93 14.07
N GLU A 192 3.37 -4.62 12.87
CA GLU A 192 2.61 -4.60 11.62
C GLU A 192 3.35 -5.39 10.53
N LEU A 193 2.62 -6.32 9.89
CA LEU A 193 3.15 -7.15 8.80
C LEU A 193 2.17 -7.18 7.63
N TRP A 194 2.64 -6.71 6.48
CA TRP A 194 1.86 -6.62 5.26
C TRP A 194 2.44 -7.52 4.16
N LEU A 195 1.64 -8.49 3.75
CA LEU A 195 1.98 -9.53 2.79
C LEU A 195 0.92 -9.66 1.70
N GLY A 196 0.07 -8.64 1.52
CA GLY A 196 -0.99 -8.63 0.53
C GLY A 196 -0.49 -8.87 -0.91
N LYS A 197 -1.32 -9.48 -1.76
CA LYS A 197 -1.01 -9.69 -3.19
C LYS A 197 0.32 -10.42 -3.41
N ASN A 198 0.50 -11.55 -2.73
CA ASN A 198 1.62 -12.47 -2.88
C ASN A 198 1.12 -13.85 -3.37
N LYS A 199 1.88 -14.92 -3.13
CA LYS A 199 1.54 -16.31 -3.51
C LYS A 199 1.65 -17.25 -2.32
N ILE A 200 1.41 -16.73 -1.11
CA ILE A 200 1.54 -17.47 0.15
C ILE A 200 0.37 -18.44 0.29
N THR A 201 0.67 -19.67 0.70
CA THR A 201 -0.33 -20.76 0.79
C THR A 201 -0.71 -21.13 2.21
N GLU A 202 0.06 -20.73 3.22
CA GLU A 202 -0.15 -21.10 4.62
C GLU A 202 0.55 -20.12 5.57
N PHE A 203 0.04 -20.03 6.81
CA PHE A 203 0.72 -19.33 7.89
C PHE A 203 1.75 -20.26 8.52
N LYS A 204 3.03 -19.87 8.44
CA LYS A 204 4.16 -20.57 9.04
C LYS A 204 5.20 -19.57 9.54
N ASN A 205 6.02 -19.99 10.50
CA ASN A 205 7.15 -19.22 11.00
C ASN A 205 6.78 -17.85 11.59
N LEU A 206 5.59 -17.75 12.21
CA LEU A 206 5.10 -16.53 12.87
C LEU A 206 5.31 -16.57 14.40
N ASP A 207 5.85 -17.67 14.95
CA ASP A 207 5.91 -17.93 16.40
C ASP A 207 6.73 -16.92 17.21
N ALA A 208 7.70 -16.28 16.56
CA ALA A 208 8.53 -15.25 17.16
C ALA A 208 7.85 -13.87 17.21
N LEU A 209 6.81 -13.63 16.41
CA LEU A 209 6.18 -12.31 16.21
C LEU A 209 5.09 -12.05 17.26
N GLN A 210 5.41 -12.26 18.54
CA GLN A 210 4.42 -12.19 19.63
C GLN A 210 3.85 -10.79 19.86
N ASN A 211 4.53 -9.74 19.37
CA ASN A 211 4.08 -8.35 19.47
C ASN A 211 3.22 -7.90 18.28
N LEU A 212 2.97 -8.80 17.30
CA LEU A 212 2.21 -8.47 16.11
C LEU A 212 0.76 -8.12 16.47
N LYS A 213 0.32 -6.95 16.03
CA LYS A 213 -1.03 -6.41 16.20
C LYS A 213 -1.81 -6.43 14.89
N ILE A 214 -1.15 -6.15 13.78
CA ILE A 214 -1.79 -6.08 12.46
C ILE A 214 -1.11 -7.08 11.52
N LEU A 215 -1.92 -7.98 10.94
CA LEU A 215 -1.49 -8.91 9.91
C LEU A 215 -2.39 -8.79 8.69
N SER A 216 -1.81 -8.35 7.57
CA SER A 216 -2.50 -8.23 6.29
C SER A 216 -1.92 -9.21 5.28
N ILE A 217 -2.72 -10.14 4.78
CA ILE A 217 -2.32 -11.17 3.82
C ILE A 217 -3.41 -11.41 2.75
N GLN A 218 -4.14 -10.36 2.43
CA GLN A 218 -5.16 -10.33 1.39
C GLN A 218 -4.61 -10.73 0.02
N SER A 219 -5.45 -11.27 -0.87
CA SER A 219 -5.05 -11.66 -2.23
C SER A 219 -3.87 -12.63 -2.27
N ASN A 220 -3.95 -13.70 -1.47
CA ASN A 220 -2.98 -14.79 -1.44
C ASN A 220 -3.66 -16.12 -1.84
N ARG A 221 -3.14 -17.26 -1.39
CA ARG A 221 -3.62 -18.60 -1.72
C ARG A 221 -3.87 -19.44 -0.46
N LEU A 222 -4.23 -18.78 0.63
CA LEU A 222 -4.52 -19.43 1.91
C LEU A 222 -5.80 -20.24 1.81
N THR A 223 -5.81 -21.42 2.44
CA THR A 223 -6.99 -22.29 2.54
C THR A 223 -7.50 -22.49 3.96
N SER A 224 -6.73 -22.08 4.96
CA SER A 224 -7.09 -22.16 6.39
C SER A 224 -6.42 -21.05 7.18
N LEU A 225 -6.89 -20.81 8.40
CA LEU A 225 -6.30 -19.85 9.35
C LEU A 225 -5.35 -20.50 10.37
N ASN A 226 -5.02 -21.78 10.18
CA ASN A 226 -4.08 -22.50 11.04
C ASN A 226 -2.68 -21.86 10.98
N GLY A 227 -2.04 -21.73 12.14
CA GLY A 227 -0.69 -21.14 12.28
C GLY A 227 -0.66 -19.76 12.95
N LEU A 228 -1.78 -19.30 13.51
CA LEU A 228 -1.91 -17.99 14.19
C LEU A 228 -1.94 -18.08 15.72
N SER A 229 -1.78 -19.29 16.30
CA SER A 229 -1.96 -19.54 17.75
C SER A 229 -0.96 -18.82 18.65
N SER A 230 0.22 -18.49 18.14
CA SER A 230 1.26 -17.74 18.84
C SER A 230 1.00 -16.24 18.89
N LEU A 231 0.16 -15.70 18.00
CA LEU A 231 -0.10 -14.25 17.82
C LEU A 231 -1.19 -13.73 18.77
N LYS A 232 -0.96 -13.86 20.08
CA LYS A 232 -1.94 -13.50 21.13
C LYS A 232 -2.25 -12.01 21.22
N ASN A 233 -1.40 -11.17 20.65
CA ASN A 233 -1.58 -9.71 20.61
C ASN A 233 -2.23 -9.21 19.31
N LEU A 234 -2.66 -10.10 18.41
CA LEU A 234 -3.27 -9.73 17.15
C LEU A 234 -4.61 -9.02 17.37
N GLU A 235 -4.74 -7.82 16.81
CA GLU A 235 -5.92 -6.95 16.89
C GLU A 235 -6.64 -6.86 15.54
N GLU A 236 -5.89 -6.90 14.43
CA GLU A 236 -6.46 -6.79 13.08
C GLU A 236 -5.91 -7.89 12.16
N LEU A 237 -6.82 -8.61 11.51
CA LEU A 237 -6.49 -9.67 10.56
C LEU A 237 -7.23 -9.47 9.24
N TYR A 238 -6.48 -9.24 8.17
CA TYR A 238 -7.00 -9.08 6.81
C TYR A 238 -6.57 -10.26 5.94
N VAL A 239 -7.52 -11.15 5.63
CA VAL A 239 -7.33 -12.38 4.84
C VAL A 239 -8.28 -12.44 3.63
N SER A 240 -8.78 -11.30 3.18
CA SER A 240 -9.68 -11.23 2.03
C SER A 240 -9.05 -11.71 0.72
N HIS A 241 -9.87 -12.17 -0.23
CA HIS A 241 -9.40 -12.71 -1.51
C HIS A 241 -8.42 -13.89 -1.35
N ASN A 242 -8.82 -14.88 -0.58
CA ASN A 242 -8.12 -16.15 -0.42
C ASN A 242 -9.07 -17.32 -0.78
N ALA A 243 -8.73 -18.55 -0.39
CA ALA A 243 -9.56 -19.75 -0.58
C ALA A 243 -9.92 -20.41 0.75
N ILE A 244 -10.11 -19.61 1.81
CA ILE A 244 -10.43 -20.08 3.16
C ILE A 244 -11.87 -20.62 3.18
N THR A 245 -12.07 -21.80 3.78
CA THR A 245 -13.38 -22.47 3.84
C THR A 245 -14.00 -22.50 5.23
N GLU A 246 -13.20 -22.31 6.28
CA GLU A 246 -13.61 -22.33 7.68
C GLU A 246 -12.82 -21.31 8.51
N LEU A 247 -13.39 -20.87 9.63
CA LEU A 247 -12.81 -19.84 10.52
C LEU A 247 -12.13 -20.44 11.77
N SER A 248 -11.84 -21.74 11.77
CA SER A 248 -11.05 -22.41 12.81
C SER A 248 -9.59 -21.88 12.81
N GLY A 249 -8.89 -21.98 13.94
CA GLY A 249 -7.48 -21.54 14.04
C GLY A 249 -7.27 -20.15 14.65
N LEU A 250 -8.35 -19.48 15.08
CA LEU A 250 -8.32 -18.18 15.76
C LEU A 250 -8.50 -18.27 17.28
N GLU A 251 -8.40 -19.46 17.87
CA GLU A 251 -8.77 -19.72 19.28
C GLU A 251 -7.92 -18.91 20.29
N SER A 252 -6.70 -18.55 19.90
CA SER A 252 -5.76 -17.80 20.77
C SER A 252 -5.78 -16.29 20.54
N ASN A 253 -6.46 -15.79 19.50
CA ASN A 253 -6.42 -14.38 19.09
C ASN A 253 -7.57 -13.57 19.71
N THR A 254 -7.74 -13.66 21.03
CA THR A 254 -8.89 -13.07 21.76
C THR A 254 -8.92 -11.53 21.77
N LYS A 255 -7.84 -10.89 21.33
CA LYS A 255 -7.73 -9.43 21.18
C LYS A 255 -8.19 -8.90 19.81
N LEU A 256 -8.61 -9.78 18.89
CA LEU A 256 -9.10 -9.35 17.57
C LEU A 256 -10.28 -8.39 17.70
N ARG A 257 -10.12 -7.24 17.03
CA ARG A 257 -11.10 -6.16 16.87
C ARG A 257 -11.61 -6.10 15.45
N VAL A 258 -10.75 -6.37 14.46
CA VAL A 258 -11.11 -6.39 13.03
C VAL A 258 -10.75 -7.74 12.43
N LEU A 259 -11.74 -8.38 11.79
CA LEU A 259 -11.52 -9.60 11.01
C LEU A 259 -12.16 -9.44 9.63
N ASP A 260 -11.31 -9.41 8.59
CA ASP A 260 -11.73 -9.41 7.19
C ASP A 260 -11.41 -10.73 6.51
N PHE A 261 -12.46 -11.51 6.22
CA PHE A 261 -12.41 -12.73 5.43
C PHE A 261 -13.24 -12.63 4.15
N SER A 262 -13.48 -11.41 3.66
CA SER A 262 -14.26 -11.17 2.44
C SER A 262 -13.66 -11.87 1.21
N ASN A 263 -14.47 -12.25 0.24
CA ASN A 263 -14.04 -12.94 -0.97
C ASN A 263 -13.26 -14.24 -0.67
N ASN A 264 -13.87 -15.11 0.14
CA ASN A 264 -13.39 -16.46 0.44
C ASN A 264 -14.50 -17.49 0.14
N GLN A 265 -14.39 -18.70 0.68
CA GLN A 265 -15.33 -19.81 0.45
C GLN A 265 -15.96 -20.28 1.77
N VAL A 266 -16.08 -19.39 2.76
CA VAL A 266 -16.63 -19.71 4.07
C VAL A 266 -18.13 -19.92 3.96
N SER A 267 -18.60 -21.12 4.30
CA SER A 267 -20.02 -21.49 4.18
C SER A 267 -20.79 -21.39 5.48
N LYS A 268 -20.08 -21.40 6.61
CA LYS A 268 -20.67 -21.38 7.95
C LYS A 268 -19.94 -20.39 8.83
N LEU A 269 -20.72 -19.67 9.63
CA LEU A 269 -20.18 -18.79 10.65
C LEU A 269 -20.07 -19.59 11.96
N GLU A 270 -18.87 -20.08 12.24
CA GLU A 270 -18.54 -20.87 13.42
C GLU A 270 -17.18 -20.45 13.98
N HIS A 271 -16.86 -20.86 15.21
CA HIS A 271 -15.55 -20.61 15.85
C HIS A 271 -15.22 -19.13 16.10
N LEU A 272 -16.25 -18.29 16.32
CA LEU A 272 -16.03 -16.87 16.63
C LEU A 272 -16.46 -16.50 18.04
N SER A 273 -17.14 -17.38 18.78
CA SER A 273 -17.68 -17.10 20.12
C SER A 273 -16.68 -16.46 21.09
N HIS A 274 -15.41 -16.90 21.10
CA HIS A 274 -14.37 -16.38 22.00
C HIS A 274 -13.82 -14.99 21.62
N LEU A 275 -14.15 -14.47 20.44
CA LEU A 275 -13.72 -13.15 19.97
C LEU A 275 -14.66 -12.05 20.49
N GLU A 276 -14.59 -11.80 21.80
CA GLU A 276 -15.46 -10.84 22.50
C GLU A 276 -15.15 -9.37 22.14
N ASN A 277 -13.95 -9.09 21.64
CA ASN A 277 -13.47 -7.74 21.33
C ASN A 277 -13.75 -7.28 19.90
N LEU A 278 -14.42 -8.09 19.07
CA LEU A 278 -14.70 -7.71 17.68
C LEU A 278 -15.55 -6.45 17.60
N GLU A 279 -15.06 -5.49 16.82
CA GLU A 279 -15.70 -4.23 16.46
C GLU A 279 -16.18 -4.28 15.01
N GLU A 280 -15.43 -4.95 14.14
CA GLU A 280 -15.72 -5.06 12.72
C GLU A 280 -15.52 -6.49 12.20
N LEU A 281 -16.52 -7.00 11.47
CA LEU A 281 -16.48 -8.32 10.84
C LEU A 281 -16.85 -8.21 9.36
N TRP A 282 -15.87 -8.40 8.47
CA TRP A 282 -16.09 -8.28 7.03
C TRP A 282 -16.06 -9.67 6.40
N GLY A 283 -17.22 -10.12 5.91
CA GLY A 283 -17.45 -11.44 5.35
C GLY A 283 -18.14 -11.40 3.99
N SER A 284 -18.01 -10.30 3.23
CA SER A 284 -18.63 -10.15 1.92
C SER A 284 -18.21 -11.25 0.95
N ASN A 285 -19.06 -11.57 -0.02
CA ASN A 285 -18.76 -12.53 -1.09
C ASN A 285 -18.23 -13.88 -0.59
N ASN A 286 -18.92 -14.46 0.38
CA ASN A 286 -18.71 -15.82 0.90
C ASN A 286 -19.96 -16.69 0.60
N GLN A 287 -20.10 -17.82 1.30
CA GLN A 287 -21.21 -18.78 1.15
C GLN A 287 -22.12 -18.84 2.38
N LEU A 288 -22.13 -17.79 3.22
CA LEU A 288 -22.93 -17.73 4.44
C LEU A 288 -24.43 -17.76 4.12
N SER A 289 -25.20 -18.60 4.80
CA SER A 289 -26.63 -18.81 4.46
C SER A 289 -27.60 -18.88 5.63
N SER A 290 -27.11 -18.97 6.87
CA SER A 290 -27.92 -19.15 8.08
C SER A 290 -27.90 -17.92 8.97
N PHE A 291 -29.07 -17.33 9.24
CA PHE A 291 -29.19 -16.24 10.22
C PHE A 291 -29.08 -16.74 11.66
N ASP A 292 -29.36 -18.02 11.91
CA ASP A 292 -29.22 -18.63 13.23
C ASP A 292 -27.74 -18.71 13.64
N GLU A 293 -26.83 -18.93 12.68
CA GLU A 293 -25.37 -18.88 12.90
C GLU A 293 -24.91 -17.45 13.21
N VAL A 294 -25.42 -16.46 12.48
CA VAL A 294 -25.17 -15.03 12.74
C VAL A 294 -25.62 -14.65 14.15
N GLU A 295 -26.82 -15.04 14.56
CA GLU A 295 -27.32 -14.78 15.92
C GLU A 295 -26.46 -15.49 16.95
N LYS A 296 -26.20 -16.78 16.77
CA LYS A 296 -25.47 -17.60 17.74
C LYS A 296 -24.04 -17.10 18.00
N GLU A 297 -23.31 -16.73 16.95
CA GLU A 297 -21.89 -16.37 17.09
C GLU A 297 -21.65 -14.88 17.36
N LEU A 298 -22.59 -13.98 17.00
CA LEU A 298 -22.35 -12.53 17.03
C LEU A 298 -23.26 -11.74 17.99
N LYS A 299 -24.34 -12.33 18.51
CA LYS A 299 -25.30 -11.61 19.38
C LYS A 299 -24.67 -11.12 20.69
N ASP A 300 -23.70 -11.86 21.22
CA ASP A 300 -23.01 -11.54 22.48
C ASP A 300 -21.84 -10.55 22.31
N LYS A 301 -21.49 -10.17 21.08
CA LYS A 301 -20.37 -9.29 20.79
C LYS A 301 -20.72 -7.82 20.97
N GLU A 302 -20.82 -7.37 22.21
CA GLU A 302 -21.30 -6.01 22.56
C GLU A 302 -20.55 -4.86 21.85
N LYS A 303 -19.28 -5.07 21.48
CA LYS A 303 -18.45 -4.08 20.77
C LYS A 303 -18.65 -4.05 19.26
N LEU A 304 -19.34 -5.03 18.69
CA LEU A 304 -19.49 -5.19 17.24
C LEU A 304 -20.38 -4.08 16.69
N GLN A 305 -19.78 -3.20 15.89
CA GLN A 305 -20.43 -2.04 15.29
C GLN A 305 -20.73 -2.26 13.81
N THR A 306 -19.87 -2.97 13.10
CA THR A 306 -19.94 -3.09 11.64
C THR A 306 -19.86 -4.54 11.18
N VAL A 307 -20.82 -4.94 10.33
CA VAL A 307 -20.75 -6.21 9.58
C VAL A 307 -20.90 -5.96 8.09
N TYR A 308 -20.13 -6.70 7.29
CA TYR A 308 -20.35 -6.79 5.84
C TYR A 308 -20.68 -8.25 5.48
N PHE A 309 -21.89 -8.51 4.99
CA PHE A 309 -22.31 -9.83 4.48
C PHE A 309 -22.90 -9.76 3.07
N GLU A 310 -22.77 -8.64 2.38
CA GLU A 310 -23.16 -8.54 0.97
C GLU A 310 -22.52 -9.64 0.09
N GLY A 311 -23.22 -10.04 -0.96
CA GLY A 311 -22.78 -11.11 -1.86
C GLY A 311 -22.93 -12.54 -1.30
N ASN A 312 -23.36 -12.71 -0.04
CA ASN A 312 -23.65 -14.04 0.53
C ASN A 312 -25.06 -14.53 0.18
N PRO A 313 -25.32 -15.86 0.23
CA PRO A 313 -26.67 -16.42 0.22
C PRO A 313 -27.66 -15.79 1.23
N LEU A 314 -27.16 -15.30 2.38
CA LEU A 314 -27.93 -14.49 3.34
C LEU A 314 -28.65 -13.31 2.67
N GLN A 315 -27.95 -12.60 1.78
CA GLN A 315 -28.49 -11.45 1.05
C GLN A 315 -29.21 -11.88 -0.23
N THR A 316 -28.59 -12.74 -1.05
CA THR A 316 -29.08 -13.02 -2.41
C THR A 316 -30.37 -13.84 -2.44
N LYS A 317 -30.63 -14.70 -1.45
CA LYS A 317 -31.87 -15.49 -1.37
C LYS A 317 -33.08 -14.69 -0.87
N GLY A 318 -32.86 -13.52 -0.27
CA GLY A 318 -33.93 -12.74 0.36
C GLY A 318 -33.53 -11.29 0.61
N PRO A 319 -33.21 -10.50 -0.42
CA PRO A 319 -32.62 -9.17 -0.26
C PRO A 319 -33.54 -8.21 0.51
N ALA A 320 -34.86 -8.30 0.31
CA ALA A 320 -35.83 -7.44 0.98
C ALA A 320 -35.89 -7.61 2.51
N VAL A 321 -35.57 -8.82 3.02
CA VAL A 321 -35.64 -9.13 4.46
C VAL A 321 -34.27 -9.24 5.11
N TYR A 322 -33.21 -9.33 4.31
CA TYR A 322 -31.83 -9.57 4.76
C TYR A 322 -31.39 -8.60 5.85
N ARG A 323 -31.48 -7.29 5.61
CA ARG A 323 -31.03 -6.26 6.58
C ARG A 323 -31.81 -6.35 7.91
N ASN A 324 -33.12 -6.57 7.85
CA ASN A 324 -33.95 -6.70 9.04
C ASN A 324 -33.59 -7.97 9.83
N LYS A 325 -33.31 -9.09 9.14
CA LYS A 325 -32.88 -10.32 9.79
C LYS A 325 -31.50 -10.20 10.45
N VAL A 326 -30.54 -9.54 9.80
CA VAL A 326 -29.23 -9.23 10.42
C VAL A 326 -29.42 -8.40 11.69
N ARG A 327 -30.29 -7.38 11.66
CA ARG A 327 -30.61 -6.56 12.86
C ARG A 327 -31.29 -7.36 13.97
N LEU A 328 -32.17 -8.30 13.64
CA LEU A 328 -32.81 -9.15 14.64
C LEU A 328 -31.78 -10.08 15.30
N ALA A 329 -30.82 -10.59 14.52
CA ALA A 329 -29.73 -11.43 15.01
C ALA A 329 -28.71 -10.65 15.85
N ILE A 330 -28.41 -9.39 15.48
CA ILE A 330 -27.43 -8.53 16.15
C ILE A 330 -28.08 -7.17 16.46
N PRO A 331 -28.84 -7.05 17.58
CA PRO A 331 -29.67 -5.87 17.85
C PRO A 331 -28.91 -4.55 18.02
N HIS A 332 -27.64 -4.61 18.45
CA HIS A 332 -26.77 -3.45 18.69
C HIS A 332 -25.95 -3.01 17.48
N ILE A 333 -26.09 -3.66 16.32
CA ILE A 333 -25.28 -3.36 15.13
C ILE A 333 -25.54 -1.94 14.59
N MET A 334 -24.47 -1.19 14.33
CA MET A 334 -24.55 0.19 13.85
C MET A 334 -24.47 0.31 12.34
N GLN A 335 -23.76 -0.59 11.67
CA GLN A 335 -23.57 -0.58 10.23
C GLN A 335 -23.69 -1.98 9.65
N ILE A 336 -24.46 -2.09 8.57
CA ILE A 336 -24.59 -3.32 7.78
C ILE A 336 -24.25 -2.96 6.34
N ASP A 337 -23.18 -3.56 5.82
CA ASP A 337 -22.61 -3.27 4.51
C ASP A 337 -22.27 -1.76 4.36
N ALA A 338 -22.40 -1.20 3.15
CA ALA A 338 -22.11 0.22 2.88
C ALA A 338 -23.07 1.23 3.54
N SER A 339 -24.12 0.77 4.26
CA SER A 339 -25.18 1.65 4.77
C SER A 339 -25.32 1.57 6.30
N LYS A 340 -25.29 2.75 6.94
CA LYS A 340 -25.48 2.89 8.38
C LYS A 340 -26.91 2.55 8.79
N CYS A 341 -27.07 1.96 9.97
CA CYS A 341 -28.36 1.74 10.59
C CYS A 341 -28.87 3.05 11.20
N SER A 342 -30.10 3.43 10.89
CA SER A 342 -30.83 4.45 11.64
C SER A 342 -31.20 3.86 13.01
N LEU A 343 -30.74 4.50 14.10
CA LEU A 343 -31.11 4.12 15.47
C LEU A 343 -32.64 4.17 15.63
N PRO A 344 -33.27 3.21 16.33
CA PRO A 344 -34.68 3.32 16.67
C PRO A 344 -34.87 4.47 17.67
N GLY A 345 -35.23 5.65 17.17
CA GLY A 345 -35.40 6.87 17.96
C GLY A 345 -35.31 8.18 17.17
N SER A 346 -34.68 8.17 15.98
CA SER A 346 -34.75 9.30 15.04
C SER A 346 -35.90 9.07 14.07
N GLY A 347 -36.86 10.01 14.05
CA GLY A 347 -38.07 9.94 13.22
C GLY A 347 -37.82 9.55 11.76
N VAL A 348 -38.72 8.71 11.27
CA VAL A 348 -38.96 8.24 9.91
C VAL A 348 -38.33 9.08 8.79
N VAL A 349 -37.51 8.45 7.95
CA VAL A 349 -37.61 8.56 6.49
C VAL A 349 -37.49 7.16 5.89
N VAL A 350 -38.57 6.66 5.33
CA VAL A 350 -38.59 5.46 4.49
C VAL A 350 -37.95 5.86 3.16
N TYR A 351 -36.74 5.37 2.86
CA TYR A 351 -36.28 5.32 1.48
C TYR A 351 -36.70 3.96 0.92
N THR A 352 -37.72 3.99 0.07
CA THR A 352 -38.06 2.88 -0.81
C THR A 352 -36.95 2.72 -1.84
N ASP A 353 -36.53 1.48 -2.07
CA ASP A 353 -35.58 1.10 -3.12
C ASP A 353 -35.99 1.66 -4.48
N SER A 354 -35.15 2.53 -5.03
CA SER A 354 -35.02 2.70 -6.48
C SER A 354 -33.61 3.14 -6.82
N CYS A 355 -32.99 2.37 -7.69
CA CYS A 355 -31.68 2.56 -8.28
C CYS A 355 -31.48 3.97 -8.87
N SER A 356 -30.20 4.38 -8.88
CA SER A 356 -29.52 5.33 -9.78
C SER A 356 -29.12 6.71 -9.23
N VAL A 357 -27.83 6.99 -9.52
CA VAL A 357 -27.13 8.28 -9.63
C VAL A 357 -26.38 8.78 -8.38
N CYS A 358 -25.06 8.89 -8.57
CA CYS A 358 -24.07 9.54 -7.74
C CYS A 358 -24.42 11.01 -7.44
N GLU A 359 -24.07 11.52 -6.26
CA GLU A 359 -23.34 12.78 -6.17
C GLU A 359 -22.75 13.05 -4.78
N ASN A 360 -21.50 13.50 -4.81
CA ASN A 360 -20.71 14.25 -3.84
C ASN A 360 -21.36 14.62 -2.50
N SER A 361 -20.71 14.16 -1.43
CA SER A 361 -20.59 14.94 -0.21
C SER A 361 -19.19 14.78 0.37
N LEU A 362 -18.42 15.87 0.25
CA LEU A 362 -17.16 16.14 0.93
C LEU A 362 -17.28 15.85 2.43
N ILE A 363 -16.42 14.97 2.93
CA ILE A 363 -16.14 14.85 4.37
C ILE A 363 -14.70 15.27 4.57
N THR A 364 -14.52 16.50 5.05
CA THR A 364 -13.33 16.96 5.76
C THR A 364 -13.16 16.14 7.03
N MET A 365 -12.12 15.30 7.12
CA MET A 365 -11.51 14.90 8.38
C MET A 365 -10.02 14.60 8.15
N GLN A 366 -9.18 15.32 8.88
CA GLN A 366 -7.74 15.14 8.96
C GLN A 366 -7.40 13.73 9.44
N GLY A 367 -6.36 13.15 8.84
CA GLY A 367 -5.73 11.91 9.29
C GLY A 367 -6.39 10.66 8.71
N LYS A 368 -5.95 10.24 7.51
CA LYS A 368 -5.93 8.83 7.04
C LYS A 368 -5.30 8.75 5.64
N ALA A 369 -3.98 8.62 5.58
CA ALA A 369 -3.26 8.16 4.37
C ALA A 369 -3.66 6.71 3.96
N TRP A 370 -4.31 5.99 4.87
CA TRP A 370 -4.74 4.60 4.74
C TRP A 370 -5.89 4.34 3.75
N LEU A 371 -6.74 5.34 3.48
CA LEU A 371 -7.86 5.17 2.54
C LEU A 371 -7.43 5.30 1.07
N MET A 372 -6.31 5.96 0.76
CA MET A 372 -5.89 6.14 -0.64
C MET A 372 -5.46 4.84 -1.33
N ILE A 373 -4.92 3.86 -0.59
CA ILE A 373 -4.49 2.58 -1.17
C ILE A 373 -5.70 1.69 -1.51
N GLN A 374 -6.74 1.68 -0.66
CA GLN A 374 -8.00 1.03 -1.01
C GLN A 374 -8.75 1.78 -2.14
N TRP A 375 -8.67 3.11 -2.18
CA TRP A 375 -9.28 3.91 -3.24
C TRP A 375 -8.61 3.73 -4.61
N GLN A 376 -7.28 3.61 -4.66
CA GLN A 376 -6.55 3.33 -5.90
C GLN A 376 -6.77 1.89 -6.40
N SER A 377 -6.95 0.92 -5.50
CA SER A 377 -7.33 -0.45 -5.88
C SER A 377 -8.75 -0.48 -6.47
N TRP A 378 -9.69 0.27 -5.91
CA TRP A 378 -11.06 0.40 -6.42
C TRP A 378 -11.14 1.15 -7.78
N LEU A 379 -10.34 2.21 -7.96
CA LEU A 379 -10.23 2.93 -9.23
C LEU A 379 -9.69 2.05 -10.38
N MET A 380 -8.74 1.16 -10.09
CA MET A 380 -8.17 0.26 -11.10
C MET A 380 -9.10 -0.90 -11.48
N GLU A 381 -9.97 -1.37 -10.57
CA GLU A 381 -10.95 -2.41 -10.88
C GLU A 381 -12.15 -1.91 -11.70
N SER A 382 -12.41 -0.59 -11.69
CA SER A 382 -13.58 0.02 -12.33
C SER A 382 -13.36 0.41 -13.81
N GLY A 383 -12.19 0.14 -14.39
CA GLY A 383 -11.93 0.35 -15.83
C GLY A 383 -11.89 1.82 -16.30
N PHE A 384 -11.90 2.81 -15.41
CA PHE A 384 -11.76 4.21 -15.77
C PHE A 384 -10.30 4.55 -16.13
N HIS A 385 -10.00 4.58 -17.43
CA HIS A 385 -8.78 5.20 -17.93
C HIS A 385 -9.04 6.70 -18.10
N SER A 386 -8.19 7.53 -17.47
CA SER A 386 -8.15 9.00 -17.51
C SER A 386 -9.13 9.73 -16.57
N CYS A 387 -8.66 10.05 -15.36
CA CYS A 387 -8.97 11.32 -14.71
C CYS A 387 -7.65 12.04 -14.39
N ARG A 388 -7.43 13.20 -15.02
CA ARG A 388 -6.35 14.14 -14.67
C ARG A 388 -6.61 14.68 -13.26
N SER A 389 -5.56 14.80 -12.45
CA SER A 389 -5.60 15.50 -11.16
C SER A 389 -6.03 16.96 -11.35
N PRO A 390 -6.93 17.51 -10.52
CA PRO A 390 -7.24 18.93 -10.55
C PRO A 390 -6.05 19.73 -10.00
N ILE A 391 -5.62 20.72 -10.79
CA ILE A 391 -4.68 21.76 -10.38
C ILE A 391 -5.41 22.62 -9.34
N LEU A 392 -4.93 22.60 -8.10
CA LEU A 392 -5.32 23.59 -7.08
C LEU A 392 -4.50 24.86 -7.34
N HIS A 393 -5.11 25.85 -7.96
CA HIS A 393 -4.67 27.23 -7.81
C HIS A 393 -5.04 27.68 -6.40
N VAL A 394 -4.04 28.12 -5.64
CA VAL A 394 -4.21 28.81 -4.37
C VAL A 394 -4.04 30.30 -4.69
N ASP A 395 -5.11 31.08 -4.53
CA ASP A 395 -5.02 32.52 -4.34
C ASP A 395 -4.66 32.84 -2.88
#